data_AF-A0A7V8BFX5-F1
#
_entry.id   AF-A0A7V8BFX5-F1
#
_cell.length_a   1.000
_cell.length_b   1.000
_cell.length_c   1.000
_cell.angle_alpha   90.00
_cell.angle_beta   90.00
_cell.angle_gamma   90.00
#
_symmetry.space_group_name_H-M   'P 1'
#
loop_
_entity.id
_entity.type
_entity.pdbx_description
1 polymer ?
#
loop_
_entity_poly.entity_id
_entity_poly.type
_entity_poly.pdbx_seq_one_letter_code
_entity_poly.pdbx_strand_id
1 'polypeptide(L)' 'DEDFYVQDLNSKNGTFLNGERLPPGQRSARPLKHGDRIMFNTVEFEFIIPEESV' A
#
# COMPACT_ATOMS: atom_id res chain seq x y z
N ASP A 1 -9.17 15.71 -4.21
CA ASP A 1 -9.07 14.25 -3.99
C ASP A 1 -7.76 13.76 -4.57
N GLU A 2 -6.76 13.56 -3.72
CA GLU A 2 -5.52 12.89 -4.11
C GLU A 2 -5.72 11.39 -3.96
N ASP A 3 -5.71 10.66 -5.08
CA ASP A 3 -5.80 9.20 -5.07
C ASP A 3 -4.40 8.60 -4.94
N PHE A 4 -4.15 7.92 -3.82
CA PHE A 4 -2.90 7.20 -3.58
C PHE A 4 -3.03 5.73 -3.94
N TYR A 5 -1.95 5.13 -4.45
CA TYR A 5 -1.91 3.73 -4.83
C TYR A 5 -0.63 3.06 -4.34
N VAL A 6 -0.72 1.78 -4.01
CA VAL A 6 0.43 0.91 -3.73
C VAL A 6 0.56 -0.15 -4.82
N GLN A 7 1.79 -0.40 -5.24
CA GLN A 7 2.10 -1.40 -6.25
C GLN A 7 3.35 -2.19 -5.85
N ASP A 8 3.28 -3.51 -6.02
CA ASP A 8 4.46 -4.36 -5.91
C ASP A 8 5.25 -4.35 -7.23
N LEU A 9 6.51 -3.93 -7.17
CA LEU A 9 7.41 -3.88 -8.33
C LEU A 9 8.16 -5.19 -8.57
N ASN A 10 7.46 -6.32 -8.44
CA ASN A 10 8.03 -7.66 -8.51
C ASN A 10 9.11 -7.88 -7.43
N SER A 11 8.75 -7.54 -6.19
CA SER A 11 9.67 -7.67 -5.06
C SER A 11 9.91 -9.14 -4.70
N LYS A 12 11.09 -9.44 -4.13
CA LYS A 12 11.48 -10.82 -3.78
C LYS A 12 10.50 -11.49 -2.81
N ASN A 13 10.00 -10.73 -1.83
CA ASN A 13 9.16 -11.24 -0.74
C ASN A 13 7.69 -10.83 -0.87
N GLY A 14 7.37 -9.93 -1.81
CA GLY A 14 6.02 -9.37 -1.98
C GLY A 14 5.75 -8.15 -1.11
N THR A 15 4.68 -7.46 -1.49
CA THR A 15 4.04 -6.38 -0.75
C THR A 15 2.66 -6.85 -0.33
N PHE A 16 2.22 -6.52 0.88
CA PHE A 16 0.89 -6.87 1.37
C PHE A 16 0.13 -5.61 1.75
N LEU A 17 -1.17 -5.60 1.47
CA LEU A 17 -2.11 -4.55 1.87
C LEU A 17 -3.19 -5.19 2.74
N ASN A 18 -3.30 -4.75 3.99
CA ASN A 18 -4.25 -5.28 4.98
C ASN A 18 -4.18 -6.81 5.14
N GLY A 19 -2.96 -7.36 5.07
CA GLY A 19 -2.69 -8.80 5.16
C GLY A 19 -2.82 -9.57 3.84
N GLU A 20 -3.35 -8.96 2.78
CA GLU A 20 -3.46 -9.59 1.46
C GLU A 20 -2.24 -9.29 0.58
N ARG A 21 -1.62 -10.33 0.03
CA ARG A 21 -0.47 -10.17 -0.88
C ARG A 21 -0.91 -9.55 -2.20
N LEU A 22 -0.25 -8.46 -2.60
CA LEU A 22 -0.48 -7.85 -3.89
C LEU A 22 0.01 -8.76 -5.03
N PRO A 23 -0.68 -8.79 -6.19
CA PRO A 23 -0.14 -9.40 -7.39
C PRO A 23 1.20 -8.73 -7.78
N PRO A 24 2.16 -9.43 -8.38
CA PRO A 24 3.40 -8.80 -8.83
C PRO A 24 3.19 -7.99 -10.13
N GLY A 25 3.90 -6.86 -10.25
CA GLY A 25 4.07 -6.11 -11.51
C GLY A 25 3.05 -4.99 -11.78
N GLN A 26 3.21 -4.30 -12.92
CA GLN A 26 2.53 -3.03 -13.23
C GLN A 26 0.98 -3.04 -13.21
N ARG A 27 0.34 -4.21 -13.31
CA ARG A 27 -1.13 -4.33 -13.27
C ARG A 27 -1.69 -4.53 -11.85
N SER A 28 -0.87 -4.44 -10.82
CA SER A 28 -1.25 -4.76 -9.44
C SER A 28 -1.53 -3.57 -8.53
N ALA A 29 -1.53 -2.35 -9.08
CA ALA A 29 -1.80 -1.16 -8.27
C ALA A 29 -3.14 -1.29 -7.53
N ARG A 30 -3.11 -1.05 -6.22
CA ARG A 30 -4.29 -1.02 -5.35
C ARG A 30 -4.46 0.39 -4.77
N PRO A 31 -5.68 0.95 -4.76
CA PRO A 31 -5.92 2.22 -4.12
C PRO A 31 -5.68 2.10 -2.61
N LEU A 32 -5.10 3.13 -2.02
CA LEU A 32 -4.88 3.26 -0.59
C LEU A 32 -5.96 4.13 0.05
N LYS A 33 -6.30 3.80 1.29
CA LYS A 33 -7.19 4.57 2.15
C LYS A 33 -6.46 4.91 3.44
N HIS A 34 -6.81 6.05 4.04
CA HIS A 34 -6.32 6.42 5.38
C HIS A 34 -6.53 5.24 6.35
N GLY A 35 -5.47 4.88 7.08
CA GLY A 35 -5.43 3.77 8.03
C GLY A 35 -5.07 2.41 7.42
N ASP A 36 -4.89 2.30 6.10
CA ASP A 36 -4.46 1.04 5.47
C ASP A 36 -3.09 0.61 5.99
N ARG A 37 -2.94 -0.70 6.24
CA ARG A 37 -1.67 -1.30 6.65
C ARG A 37 -0.94 -1.89 5.46
N ILE A 38 0.29 -1.43 5.24
CA ILE A 38 1.14 -1.87 4.14
C ILE A 38 2.33 -2.60 4.72
N MET A 39 2.58 -3.82 4.28
CA MET A 39 3.72 -4.61 4.72
C MET A 39 4.69 -4.86 3.56
N PHE A 40 5.96 -4.54 3.81
CA PHE A 40 7.08 -4.90 2.95
C PHE A 40 7.93 -5.94 3.69
N ASN A 41 7.90 -7.18 3.21
CA ASN A 41 8.54 -8.31 3.89
C ASN A 41 8.07 -8.44 5.35
N THR A 42 8.89 -8.07 6.34
CA THR A 42 8.60 -8.19 7.78
C THR A 42 8.28 -6.86 8.45
N VAL A 43 8.24 -5.76 7.70
CA VAL A 43 8.01 -4.41 8.22
C VAL A 43 6.62 -3.95 7.82
N GLU A 44 5.82 -3.52 8.79
CA GLU A 44 4.48 -2.97 8.61
C GLU A 44 4.48 -1.45 8.79
N PHE A 45 3.75 -0.76 7.93
CA PHE A 45 3.51 0.68 7.93
C PHE A 45 2.01 0.96 7.93
N GLU A 46 1.59 2.07 8.52
CA GLU A 46 0.23 2.59 8.41
C GLU A 46 0.22 3.80 7.47
N PHE A 47 -0.68 3.80 6.48
CA PHE A 47 -0.84 4.90 5.55
C PHE A 47 -1.72 5.99 6.16
N ILE A 48 -1.12 7.14 6.44
CA ILE A 48 -1.80 8.30 7.02
C ILE A 48 -1.96 9.38 5.97
N ILE A 49 -3.21 9.72 5.68
CA ILE A 49 -3.55 11.00 5.03
C ILE A 49 -3.65 12.03 6.18
N PRO A 50 -2.74 13.01 6.29
CA PRO A 50 -2.90 14.08 7.26
C PRO A 50 -4.20 14.81 6.96
N GLU A 51 -4.99 15.15 7.98
CA GLU A 51 -6.14 16.04 7.78
C GLU A 51 -5.65 17.28 7.04
N GLU A 52 -6.31 17.67 5.94
CA GLU A 52 -6.12 19.02 5.41
C GLU A 52 -6.45 19.95 6.57
N SER A 53 -5.43 20.59 7.10
CA SER A 53 -5.56 21.60 8.17
C SER A 53 -6.61 22.60 7.70
N VAL A 54 -7.82 22.49 8.26
CA VAL A 54 -8.94 23.40 8.00
C VAL A 54 -8.54 24.82 8.39
#